data_AF-A0A4S4F6U0-F1
#
_entry.id   AF-A0A4S4F6U0-F1
#
_cell.length_a   1.000
_cell.length_b   1.000
_cell.length_c   1.000
_cell.angle_alpha   90.00
_cell.angle_beta   90.00
_cell.angle_gamma   90.00
#
_symmetry.space_group_name_H-M   'P 1'
#
loop_
_entity.id
_entity.type
_entity.pdbx_description
1 polymer ?
#
loop_
_entity_poly.entity_id
_entity_poly.type
_entity_poly.pdbx_seq_one_letter_code
_entity_poly.pdbx_strand_id
1 'polypeptide(L)' 'MDISHIRKPEDWPFPIPEGTAEAINELLDAYARDQRWLGDLYDNLDGATRDISDIDEETQVRDYYLREQWAKEGKGNTNG' A
#
# COMPACT_ATOMS: atom_id res chain seq x y z
N MET A 1 -2.85 10.75 9.73
CA MET A 1 -2.31 11.25 8.44
C MET A 1 -3.41 11.42 7.39
N ASP A 2 -3.30 12.38 6.46
CA ASP A 2 -4.17 12.41 5.26
C ASP A 2 -3.71 11.34 4.26
N ILE A 3 -4.58 10.38 3.99
CA ILE A 3 -4.31 9.22 3.12
C ILE A 3 -5.07 9.27 1.80
N SER A 4 -5.79 10.35 1.49
CA SER A 4 -6.70 10.39 0.33
C SER A 4 -6.01 10.23 -1.03
N HIS A 5 -4.68 10.36 -1.06
CA HIS A 5 -3.82 10.23 -2.24
C HIS A 5 -3.17 8.84 -2.36
N ILE A 6 -3.29 8.00 -1.33
CA ILE A 6 -2.74 6.65 -1.34
C ILE A 6 -3.76 5.74 -2.02
N ARG A 7 -3.31 4.95 -2.99
CA ARG A 7 -4.14 3.95 -3.68
C ARG A 7 -4.76 2.98 -2.67
N LYS A 8 -6.02 2.64 -2.91
CA LYS A 8 -6.72 1.51 -2.28
C LYS A 8 -6.56 0.26 -3.14
N PRO A 9 -6.93 -0.94 -2.63
CA PRO A 9 -6.89 -2.16 -3.43
C PRO A 9 -7.63 -2.05 -4.77
N GLU A 10 -8.78 -1.37 -4.80
CA GLU A 10 -9.59 -1.18 -6.00
C GLU A 10 -9.00 -0.19 -7.04
N ASP A 11 -7.97 0.59 -6.66
CA ASP A 11 -7.33 1.56 -7.56
C ASP A 11 -6.20 0.94 -8.40
N TRP A 12 -5.89 -0.34 -8.18
CA TRP A 12 -4.90 -1.07 -8.97
C TRP A 12 -5.47 -1.50 -10.32
N PRO A 13 -4.68 -1.47 -11.41
CA PRO A 13 -5.14 -1.85 -12.75
C PRO A 13 -5.25 -3.38 -12.94
N PHE A 14 -5.07 -4.15 -11.87
CA PHE A 14 -5.13 -5.60 -11.80
C PHE A 14 -5.80 -6.03 -10.49
N PRO A 15 -6.40 -7.23 -10.42
CA PRO A 15 -7.08 -7.69 -9.21
C PRO A 15 -6.07 -7.93 -8.08
N ILE A 16 -6.33 -7.32 -6.92
CA ILE A 16 -5.60 -7.61 -5.69
C ILE A 16 -6.25 -8.81 -4.99
N PRO A 17 -5.49 -9.85 -4.61
CA PRO A 17 -6.02 -10.97 -3.82
C PRO A 17 -6.64 -10.49 -2.51
N GLU A 18 -7.69 -11.18 -2.03
CA GLU A 18 -8.47 -10.78 -0.85
C GLU A 18 -7.59 -10.55 0.38
N GLY A 19 -6.69 -11.49 0.70
CA GLY A 19 -5.78 -11.35 1.84
C GLY A 19 -4.83 -10.15 1.73
N THR A 20 -4.34 -9.86 0.52
CA THR A 20 -3.53 -8.66 0.27
C THR A 20 -4.37 -7.38 0.40
N ALA A 21 -5.60 -7.39 -0.11
CA ALA A 21 -6.51 -6.24 -0.04
C ALA A 21 -6.90 -5.91 1.41
N GLU A 22 -7.15 -6.92 2.23
CA GLU A 22 -7.40 -6.77 3.67
C GLU A 22 -6.20 -6.14 4.38
N ALA A 23 -4.99 -6.68 4.16
CA ALA A 23 -3.77 -6.14 4.75
C ALA A 23 -3.47 -4.68 4.34
N ILE A 24 -3.73 -4.31 3.08
CA ILE A 24 -3.63 -2.91 2.62
C ILE A 24 -4.63 -2.05 3.39
N ASN A 25 -5.89 -2.45 3.47
CA ASN A 25 -6.93 -1.66 4.15
C ASN A 25 -6.63 -1.49 5.64
N GLU A 26 -6.10 -2.51 6.31
CA GLU A 26 -5.66 -2.41 7.72
C GLU A 26 -4.53 -1.37 7.90
N LEU A 27 -3.54 -1.37 7.00
CA LEU A 27 -2.46 -0.38 7.01
C LEU A 27 -3.00 1.05 6.80
N LEU A 28 -3.89 1.22 5.81
CA LEU A 28 -4.51 2.52 5.52
C LEU A 28 -5.36 3.02 6.70
N ASP A 29 -6.14 2.15 7.33
CA ASP A 29 -6.92 2.46 8.53
C ASP A 29 -6.01 2.92 9.69
N ALA A 30 -4.85 2.27 9.86
CA ALA A 30 -3.90 2.64 10.88
C ALA A 30 -3.25 4.02 10.60
N TYR A 31 -2.91 4.31 9.36
CA TYR A 31 -2.45 5.64 8.93
C TYR A 31 -3.49 6.74 9.15
N ALA A 32 -4.75 6.48 8.79
CA ALA A 32 -5.86 7.42 8.98
C ALA A 32 -6.04 7.76 10.46
N ARG A 33 -5.82 6.78 11.35
CA ARG A 33 -5.88 6.93 12.82
C ARG A 33 -4.58 7.44 13.45
N ASP A 34 -3.56 7.76 12.66
CA ASP A 34 -2.26 8.25 13.13
C ASP A 34 -1.57 7.31 14.15
N GLN A 35 -1.72 6.00 13.94
CA GLN A 35 -1.11 5.00 14.82
C GLN A 35 0.42 5.04 14.69
N ARG A 36 1.11 4.94 15.84
CA ARG A 36 2.59 5.00 15.89
C ARG A 36 3.27 3.66 15.60
N TRP A 37 2.59 2.55 15.84
CA TRP A 37 3.16 1.21 15.77
C TRP A 37 2.58 0.47 14.57
N LEU A 38 3.31 0.51 13.46
CA LEU A 38 2.86 -0.08 12.19
C LEU A 38 3.68 -1.31 11.76
N GLY A 39 4.72 -1.69 12.52
CA GLY A 39 5.65 -2.76 12.15
C GLY A 39 4.94 -4.07 11.79
N ASP A 40 4.04 -4.53 12.67
CA ASP A 40 3.27 -5.76 12.45
C ASP A 40 2.38 -5.68 11.19
N LEU A 41 1.88 -4.47 10.85
CA LEU A 41 1.06 -4.26 9.65
C LEU A 41 1.90 -4.31 8.37
N TYR A 42 3.13 -3.77 8.40
CA TYR A 42 4.07 -3.91 7.29
C TYR A 42 4.51 -5.37 7.11
N ASP A 43 4.77 -6.10 8.19
CA ASP A 43 5.15 -7.52 8.13
C ASP A 43 3.98 -8.38 7.61
N ASN A 44 2.74 -8.09 8.04
CA ASN A 44 1.55 -8.75 7.52
C ASN A 44 1.39 -8.49 6.01
N LEU A 45 1.52 -7.23 5.58
CA LEU A 45 1.43 -6.86 4.17
C LEU A 45 2.56 -7.48 3.33
N ASP A 46 3.78 -7.55 3.86
CA ASP A 46 4.91 -8.24 3.22
C ASP A 46 4.61 -9.72 2.94
N GLY A 47 3.98 -10.40 3.90
CA GLY A 47 3.54 -11.78 3.74
C GLY A 47 2.39 -11.90 2.74
N ALA A 48 1.35 -11.09 2.90
CA ALA A 48 0.12 -11.15 2.12
C ALA A 48 0.32 -10.82 0.63
N THR A 49 1.30 -9.98 0.28
CA THR A 49 1.61 -9.68 -1.13
C THR A 49 2.09 -10.90 -1.92
N ARG A 50 2.60 -11.94 -1.26
CA ARG A 50 3.07 -13.17 -1.92
C ARG A 50 1.94 -14.01 -2.55
N ASP A 51 0.68 -13.68 -2.27
CA ASP A 51 -0.48 -14.28 -2.91
C ASP A 51 -0.73 -13.70 -4.32
N ILE A 52 -0.09 -12.58 -4.67
CA ILE A 52 -0.09 -12.03 -6.03
C ILE A 52 0.76 -12.94 -6.92
N SER A 53 0.13 -13.53 -7.95
CA SER A 53 0.78 -14.55 -8.78
C SER A 53 1.76 -13.99 -9.81
N ASP A 54 1.57 -12.75 -10.24
CA ASP A 54 2.45 -12.06 -11.17
C ASP A 54 3.52 -11.27 -10.39
N ILE A 55 4.79 -11.52 -10.68
CA ILE A 55 5.91 -10.93 -9.94
C ILE A 55 6.06 -9.42 -10.18
N ASP A 56 5.67 -8.93 -11.37
CA ASP A 56 5.73 -7.51 -11.69
C ASP A 56 4.59 -6.78 -10.97
N GLU A 57 3.40 -7.37 -10.88
CA GLU A 57 2.29 -6.87 -10.06
C GLU A 57 2.63 -6.89 -8.56
N GLU A 58 3.17 -8.00 -8.06
CA GLU A 58 3.63 -8.14 -6.68
C GLU A 58 4.66 -7.06 -6.34
N THR A 59 5.67 -6.89 -7.20
CA THR A 59 6.73 -5.89 -7.01
C THR A 59 6.16 -4.47 -6.98
N GLN A 60 5.22 -4.15 -7.87
CA GLN A 60 4.57 -2.84 -7.89
C GLN A 60 3.84 -2.55 -6.57
N VAL A 61 3.03 -3.49 -6.07
CA VAL A 61 2.29 -3.33 -4.80
C VAL A 61 3.25 -3.18 -3.63
N ARG A 62 4.25 -4.06 -3.53
CA ARG A 62 5.26 -4.03 -2.46
C ARG A 62 6.03 -2.73 -2.44
N ASP A 63 6.47 -2.26 -3.60
CA ASP A 63 7.21 -1.01 -3.73
C ASP A 63 6.36 0.20 -3.35
N TYR A 64 5.10 0.21 -3.77
CA TYR A 64 4.19 1.28 -3.46
C TYR A 64 4.01 1.45 -1.95
N TYR A 65 3.66 0.37 -1.22
CA TYR A 65 3.35 0.45 0.22
C TYR A 65 4.58 0.26 1.12
N LEU A 66 5.37 -0.79 0.94
CA LEU A 66 6.46 -1.16 1.87
C LEU A 66 7.70 -0.26 1.74
N ARG A 67 7.90 0.35 0.56
CA ARG A 67 8.95 1.36 0.33
C ARG A 67 8.41 2.78 0.30
N GLU A 68 7.13 2.94 0.65
CA GLU A 68 6.41 4.22 0.75
C GLU A 68 6.58 5.09 -0.50
N GLN A 69 6.54 4.49 -1.69
CA GLN A 69 6.67 5.26 -2.94
C GLN A 69 5.49 6.22 -3.14
N TRP A 70 4.32 5.93 -2.57
CA TRP A 70 3.18 6.85 -2.52
C TRP A 70 3.57 8.24 -1.96
N ALA A 71 4.48 8.30 -0.99
CA ALA A 71 4.94 9.56 -0.39
C ALA A 71 5.85 10.38 -1.33
N LYS A 72 6.44 9.73 -2.33
CA LYS A 72 7.29 10.36 -3.36
C LYS A 72 6.43 10.87 -4.52
N GLU A 73 5.40 10.13 -4.90
CA GLU A 73 4.43 10.54 -5.93
C GLU A 73 3.69 11.82 -5.54
N GLY A 74 3.28 11.96 -4.28
CA GLY A 74 2.64 13.18 -3.77
C GLY A 74 3.52 14.45 -3.80
N LYS A 75 4.85 14.30 -3.94
CA LYS A 75 5.81 15.42 -4.03
C LYS A 75 6.17 15.81 -5.47
N GLY A 76 5.66 15.09 -6.47
CA GLY A 76 5.98 15.31 -7.88
C GLY A 76 5.22 16.45 -8.57
N ASN A 77 4.23 17.08 -7.90
CA ASN A 77 3.30 18.01 -8.55
C ASN A 77 3.35 19.46 -8.03
N THR A 78 4.54 19.99 -7.73
CA THR A 78 4.75 21.41 -7.38
C THR A 78 5.69 22.17 -8.32
N ASN A 79 5.84 21.76 -9.59
CA ASN A 79 6.49 22.60 -10.60
C ASN A 79 5.74 22.54 -11.94
N GLY A 80 5.12 23.67 -12.30
CA GLY A 80 4.45 23.91 -13.58
C GLY A 80 3.53 25.12 -13.50
#